data_AF-A0A973C7L3-F1
#
_entry.id   AF-A0A973C7L3-F1
#
_cell.length_a   1.000
_cell.length_b   1.000
_cell.length_c   1.000
_cell.angle_alpha   90.00
_cell.angle_beta   90.00
_cell.angle_gamma   90.00
#
_symmetry.space_group_name_H-M   'P 1'
#
loop_
_entity.id
_entity.type
_entity.pdbx_description
1 polymer ?
#
loop_
_entity_poly.entity_id
_entity_poly.type
_entity_poly.pdbx_seq_one_letter_code
_entity_poly.pdbx_strand_id
1 'polypeptide(L)'
;MNKIAKKELLARKFTCIEYMTEYVECFNKMIDSLLIGMGAFQQLQQQNPTIEAHNFSAWESRGLPNLEGDRAYAIDALKKAKTGDPSYLSSSAASLRGISKDVDNIGGFGEWWQRLDKKYEDDFLLKLKQAKKIGSNIDYTICGDWLDDEILDEEITGSIDETELLNYLKSNENLDDIS
;
A
#
# COMPACT_ATOMS: atom_id res chain seq x y z
N MET A 1 7.26 23.22 12.49
CA MET A 1 8.54 23.11 11.75
C MET A 1 8.54 24.09 10.57
N ASN A 2 9.67 24.57 10.04
CA ASN A 2 9.66 25.37 8.80
C ASN A 2 9.37 24.46 7.58
N LYS A 3 8.84 25.01 6.47
CA LYS A 3 8.42 24.20 5.30
C LYS A 3 9.57 23.39 4.69
N ILE A 4 10.75 23.99 4.55
CA ILE A 4 11.92 23.37 3.92
C ILE A 4 12.39 22.18 4.75
N ALA A 5 12.54 22.38 6.06
CA ALA A 5 12.86 21.33 7.01
C ALA A 5 11.81 20.19 6.99
N LYS A 6 10.52 20.53 6.94
CA LYS A 6 9.45 19.52 6.87
C LYS A 6 9.54 18.68 5.59
N LYS A 7 9.76 19.29 4.43
CA LYS A 7 9.93 18.58 3.16
C LYS A 7 11.12 17.62 3.20
N GLU A 8 12.28 18.10 3.66
CA GLU A 8 13.50 17.31 3.73
C GLU A 8 13.34 16.09 4.66
N LEU A 9 12.74 16.29 5.84
CA LEU A 9 12.52 15.21 6.80
C LEU A 9 11.47 14.20 6.32
N LEU A 10 10.43 14.67 5.62
CA LEU A 10 9.45 13.78 4.98
C LEU A 10 10.09 12.95 3.87
N ALA A 11 10.93 13.54 3.03
CA ALA A 11 11.65 12.81 1.99
C ALA A 11 12.54 11.71 2.59
N ARG A 12 13.20 12.00 3.72
CA ARG A 12 14.01 11.00 4.45
C ARG A 12 13.15 9.90 5.08
N LYS A 13 12.01 10.25 5.68
CA LYS A 13 11.05 9.27 6.20
C LYS A 13 10.55 8.35 5.08
N PHE A 14 10.14 8.91 3.95
CA PHE A 14 9.58 8.14 2.84
C PHE A 14 10.61 7.27 2.11
N THR A 15 11.90 7.50 2.34
CA THR A 15 13.00 6.70 1.79
C THR A 15 13.70 5.81 2.83
N CYS A 16 13.23 5.79 4.09
CA CYS A 16 13.83 4.97 5.13
C CYS A 16 13.31 3.51 5.10
N ILE A 17 14.12 2.59 5.63
CA ILE A 17 13.80 1.15 5.64
C ILE A 17 12.58 0.83 6.50
N GLU A 18 12.38 1.55 7.60
CA GLU A 18 11.24 1.39 8.50
C GLU A 18 9.92 1.69 7.77
N TYR A 19 9.86 2.79 7.02
CA TYR A 19 8.66 3.18 6.26
C TYR A 19 8.42 2.25 5.06
N MET A 20 9.48 1.79 4.38
CA MET A 20 9.38 0.75 3.36
C MET A 20 8.91 -0.59 3.93
N THR A 21 9.29 -0.92 5.17
CA THR A 21 8.80 -2.10 5.87
C THR A 21 7.31 -1.97 6.16
N GLU A 22 6.86 -0.80 6.62
CA GLU A 22 5.45 -0.50 6.85
C GLU A 22 4.60 -0.68 5.57
N TYR A 23 5.10 -0.22 4.42
CA TYR A 23 4.45 -0.47 3.12
C TYR A 23 4.22 -1.96 2.87
N VAL A 24 5.25 -2.79 3.00
CA VAL A 24 5.14 -4.24 2.75
C VAL A 24 4.22 -4.91 3.77
N GLU A 25 4.23 -4.47 5.02
CA GLU A 25 3.30 -4.96 6.03
C GLU A 25 1.84 -4.61 5.71
N CYS A 26 1.56 -3.39 5.27
CA CYS A 26 0.23 -2.98 4.82
C CYS A 26 -0.21 -3.76 3.58
N PHE A 27 0.69 -4.00 2.63
CA PHE A 27 0.44 -4.83 1.45
C PHE A 27 0.06 -6.27 1.86
N ASN A 28 0.84 -6.87 2.77
CA ASN A 28 0.54 -8.21 3.30
C ASN A 28 -0.83 -8.25 3.97
N LYS A 29 -1.13 -7.27 4.85
CA LYS A 29 -2.42 -7.17 5.53
C LYS A 29 -3.59 -7.05 4.55
N MET A 30 -3.42 -6.30 3.46
CA MET A 30 -4.43 -6.19 2.40
C MET A 30 -4.75 -7.56 1.77
N ILE A 31 -3.74 -8.36 1.45
CA ILE A 31 -3.95 -9.71 0.87
C ILE A 31 -4.53 -10.66 1.90
N ASP A 32 -4.06 -10.61 3.14
CA ASP A 32 -4.61 -11.45 4.20
C ASP A 32 -6.11 -11.16 4.42
N SER A 33 -6.53 -9.89 4.35
CA SER A 33 -7.95 -9.50 4.36
C SER A 33 -8.73 -10.06 3.16
N LEU A 34 -8.15 -10.06 1.96
CA LEU A 34 -8.76 -10.68 0.77
C LEU A 34 -8.96 -12.19 0.98
N LEU A 35 -7.93 -12.89 1.45
CA LEU A 35 -7.98 -14.33 1.71
C LEU A 35 -9.06 -14.68 2.74
N ILE A 36 -9.18 -13.89 3.80
CA ILE A 36 -10.24 -14.05 4.81
C ILE A 36 -11.62 -13.89 4.18
N GLY A 37 -11.82 -12.85 3.35
CA GLY A 37 -13.08 -12.62 2.63
C GLY A 37 -13.42 -13.78 1.69
N MET A 38 -12.46 -14.21 0.85
CA MET A 38 -12.65 -15.32 -0.08
C MET A 38 -12.97 -16.63 0.66
N GLY A 39 -12.29 -16.92 1.78
CA GLY A 39 -12.58 -18.08 2.60
C GLY A 39 -13.98 -18.04 3.23
N ALA A 40 -14.44 -16.88 3.68
CA ALA A 40 -15.80 -16.70 4.19
C ALA A 40 -16.85 -16.96 3.08
N PHE A 41 -16.58 -16.51 1.85
CA PHE A 41 -17.47 -16.76 0.71
C PHE A 41 -17.51 -18.24 0.32
N GLN A 42 -16.37 -18.92 0.30
CA GLN A 42 -16.33 -20.37 0.04
C GLN A 42 -17.14 -21.16 1.08
N GLN A 43 -17.05 -20.79 2.37
CA GLN A 43 -17.89 -21.41 3.41
C GLN A 43 -19.38 -21.14 3.18
N LEU A 44 -19.74 -19.91 2.77
CA LEU A 44 -21.11 -19.55 2.45
C LEU A 44 -21.66 -20.36 1.26
N GLN A 45 -20.84 -20.57 0.22
CA GLN A 45 -21.19 -21.42 -0.92
C GLN A 45 -21.38 -22.89 -0.54
N GLN A 46 -20.55 -23.43 0.36
CA GLN A 46 -20.71 -24.81 0.83
C GLN A 46 -22.04 -25.00 1.56
N GLN A 47 -22.47 -24.00 2.32
CA GLN A 47 -23.75 -24.01 3.03
C GLN A 47 -24.94 -23.73 2.09
N ASN A 48 -24.73 -22.90 1.07
CA ASN A 48 -25.74 -22.49 0.11
C ASN A 48 -25.22 -22.63 -1.34
N PRO A 49 -25.23 -23.85 -1.92
CA PRO A 49 -24.61 -24.11 -3.23
C PRO A 49 -25.22 -23.33 -4.41
N THR A 50 -26.41 -22.77 -4.23
CA THR A 50 -27.11 -21.97 -5.25
C THR A 50 -26.78 -20.48 -5.17
N ILE A 51 -25.93 -20.05 -4.22
CA ILE A 51 -25.57 -18.64 -4.10
C ILE A 51 -24.79 -18.20 -5.33
N GLU A 52 -25.11 -17.00 -5.82
CA GLU A 52 -24.45 -16.45 -6.99
C GLU A 52 -22.99 -16.15 -6.71
N ALA A 53 -22.12 -16.72 -7.54
CA ALA A 53 -20.66 -16.67 -7.44
C ALA A 53 -20.04 -15.72 -8.45
N HIS A 54 -20.78 -14.69 -8.90
CA HIS A 54 -20.36 -13.87 -10.02
C HIS A 54 -18.93 -13.35 -9.81
N ASN A 55 -18.10 -13.58 -10.82
CA ASN A 55 -16.65 -13.36 -10.90
C ASN A 55 -15.75 -13.94 -9.79
N PHE A 56 -16.27 -14.72 -8.84
CA PHE A 56 -15.47 -15.37 -7.80
C PHE A 56 -14.40 -16.30 -8.39
N SER A 57 -14.75 -17.07 -9.43
CA SER A 57 -13.79 -17.94 -10.13
C SER A 57 -12.68 -17.16 -10.85
N ALA A 58 -12.95 -15.92 -11.30
CA ALA A 58 -11.94 -15.03 -11.87
C ALA A 58 -11.01 -14.49 -10.78
N TRP A 59 -11.54 -14.20 -9.59
CA TRP A 59 -10.74 -13.88 -8.42
C TRP A 59 -9.85 -15.04 -7.98
N GLU A 60 -10.35 -16.27 -7.95
CA GLU A 60 -9.56 -17.46 -7.60
C GLU A 60 -8.46 -17.76 -8.63
N SER A 61 -8.76 -17.66 -9.92
CA SER A 61 -7.83 -18.06 -10.99
C SER A 61 -6.87 -16.96 -11.46
N ARG A 62 -7.19 -15.68 -11.23
CA ARG A 62 -6.42 -14.54 -11.72
C ARG A 62 -6.17 -13.47 -10.66
N GLY A 63 -7.23 -13.03 -9.97
CA GLY A 63 -7.15 -11.92 -9.01
C GLY A 63 -6.17 -12.19 -7.87
N LEU A 64 -6.44 -13.21 -7.06
CA LEU A 64 -5.58 -13.60 -5.94
C LEU A 64 -4.16 -13.99 -6.38
N PRO A 65 -3.96 -14.87 -7.39
CA PRO A 65 -2.62 -15.21 -7.85
C PRO A 65 -1.76 -14.01 -8.27
N ASN A 66 -2.35 -13.02 -8.96
CA ASN A 66 -1.62 -11.80 -9.34
C ASN A 66 -1.18 -11.02 -8.10
N LEU A 67 -2.08 -10.84 -7.13
CA LEU A 67 -1.76 -10.12 -5.89
C LEU A 67 -0.73 -10.86 -5.03
N GLU A 68 -0.78 -12.19 -4.97
CA GLU A 68 0.27 -12.97 -4.32
C GLU A 68 1.62 -12.83 -5.03
N GLY A 69 1.62 -12.72 -6.36
CA GLY A 69 2.80 -12.36 -7.15
C GLY A 69 3.35 -10.98 -6.76
N ASP A 70 2.50 -9.95 -6.70
CA ASP A 70 2.89 -8.61 -6.27
C ASP A 70 3.37 -8.58 -4.81
N ARG A 71 2.78 -9.39 -3.92
CA ARG A 71 3.22 -9.59 -2.53
C ARG A 71 4.66 -10.09 -2.47
N ALA A 72 4.93 -11.15 -3.23
CA ALA A 72 6.25 -11.76 -3.30
C ALA A 72 7.27 -10.76 -3.86
N TYR A 73 6.88 -9.99 -4.87
CA TYR A 73 7.69 -8.91 -5.42
C TYR A 73 7.96 -7.80 -4.40
N ALA A 74 6.96 -7.33 -3.66
CA ALA A 74 7.13 -6.31 -2.61
C ALA A 74 8.10 -6.78 -1.51
N ILE A 75 8.00 -8.04 -1.08
CA ILE A 75 8.90 -8.65 -0.09
C ILE A 75 10.34 -8.71 -0.62
N ASP A 76 10.52 -9.13 -1.87
CA ASP A 76 11.85 -9.19 -2.51
C ASP A 76 12.44 -7.79 -2.72
N ALA A 77 11.63 -6.83 -3.14
CA ALA A 77 11.99 -5.44 -3.27
C ALA A 77 12.47 -4.86 -1.92
N LEU A 78 11.83 -5.19 -0.80
CA LEU A 78 12.27 -4.75 0.53
C LEU A 78 13.63 -5.34 0.92
N LYS A 79 13.90 -6.59 0.53
CA LYS A 79 15.24 -7.19 0.71
C LYS A 79 16.29 -6.40 -0.06
N LYS A 80 15.99 -6.00 -1.30
CA LYS A 80 16.87 -5.17 -2.13
C LYS A 80 17.10 -3.78 -1.55
N ALA A 81 16.04 -3.15 -1.06
CA ALA A 81 16.12 -1.85 -0.39
C ALA A 81 17.07 -1.91 0.82
N LYS A 82 16.97 -2.96 1.64
CA LYS A 82 17.88 -3.20 2.78
C LYS A 82 19.35 -3.39 2.37
N THR A 83 19.62 -3.75 1.12
CA THR A 83 20.97 -3.86 0.56
C THR A 83 21.41 -2.61 -0.22
N GLY A 84 20.60 -1.54 -0.21
CA GLY A 84 20.93 -0.25 -0.82
C GLY A 84 20.25 0.06 -2.16
N ASP A 85 19.30 -0.76 -2.61
CA ASP A 85 18.57 -0.53 -3.87
C ASP A 85 17.04 -0.41 -3.63
N PRO A 86 16.54 0.80 -3.36
CA PRO A 86 15.12 1.04 -3.10
C PRO A 86 14.27 1.18 -4.38
N SER A 87 14.87 1.17 -5.59
CA SER A 87 14.14 1.40 -6.84
C SER A 87 13.04 0.36 -7.12
N TYR A 88 13.25 -0.88 -6.65
CA TYR A 88 12.27 -1.96 -6.74
C TYR A 88 11.03 -1.71 -5.86
N LEU A 89 11.17 -0.94 -4.77
CA LEU A 89 10.07 -0.55 -3.89
C LEU A 89 9.15 0.47 -4.57
N SER A 90 9.74 1.45 -5.27
CA SER A 90 9.00 2.37 -6.15
C SER A 90 8.22 1.59 -7.22
N SER A 91 8.88 0.64 -7.90
CA SER A 91 8.22 -0.21 -8.91
C SER A 91 7.06 -1.03 -8.34
N SER A 92 7.23 -1.58 -7.12
CA SER A 92 6.16 -2.30 -6.41
C SER A 92 4.98 -1.39 -6.08
N ALA A 93 5.25 -0.20 -5.57
CA ALA A 93 4.24 0.79 -5.25
C ALA A 93 3.48 1.29 -6.49
N ALA A 94 4.19 1.48 -7.60
CA ALA A 94 3.58 1.80 -8.89
C ALA A 94 2.64 0.69 -9.39
N SER A 95 3.04 -0.59 -9.23
CA SER A 95 2.18 -1.75 -9.52
C SER A 95 0.90 -1.72 -8.68
N LEU A 96 1.02 -1.47 -7.37
CA LEU A 96 -0.12 -1.37 -6.47
C LEU A 96 -1.12 -0.27 -6.86
N ARG A 97 -0.67 0.86 -7.41
CA ARG A 97 -1.59 1.89 -7.94
C ARG A 97 -2.35 1.37 -9.17
N GLY A 98 -1.68 0.56 -10.00
CA GLY A 98 -2.24 -0.11 -11.16
C GLY A 98 -3.34 -1.13 -10.87
N ILE A 99 -3.42 -1.65 -9.63
CA ILE A 99 -4.37 -2.71 -9.22
C ILE A 99 -5.83 -2.44 -9.62
N SER A 100 -6.25 -1.17 -9.66
CA SER A 100 -7.62 -0.80 -10.06
C SER A 100 -7.95 -1.31 -11.48
N LYS A 101 -7.01 -1.19 -12.42
CA LYS A 101 -7.18 -1.65 -13.80
C LYS A 101 -7.25 -3.18 -13.88
N ASP A 102 -6.42 -3.86 -13.10
CA ASP A 102 -6.41 -5.33 -13.07
C ASP A 102 -7.69 -5.88 -12.44
N VAL A 103 -8.19 -5.19 -11.43
CA VAL A 103 -9.47 -5.48 -10.78
C VAL A 103 -10.64 -5.23 -11.73
N ASP A 104 -10.66 -4.12 -12.46
CA ASP A 104 -11.68 -3.85 -13.48
C ASP A 104 -11.71 -4.95 -14.56
N ASN A 105 -10.53 -5.43 -14.97
CA ASN A 105 -10.37 -6.51 -15.96
C ASN A 105 -10.90 -7.88 -15.50
N ILE A 106 -11.14 -8.09 -14.19
CA ILE A 106 -11.76 -9.30 -13.64
C ILE A 106 -13.20 -9.07 -13.19
N GLY A 107 -13.81 -7.95 -13.62
CA GLY A 107 -15.20 -7.60 -13.31
C GLY A 107 -15.35 -6.78 -12.02
N GLY A 108 -14.32 -6.04 -11.63
CA GLY A 108 -14.30 -5.18 -10.45
C GLY A 108 -14.04 -5.95 -9.15
N PHE A 109 -14.17 -5.24 -8.02
CA PHE A 109 -14.10 -5.80 -6.67
C PHE A 109 -15.30 -6.71 -6.32
N GLY A 110 -15.79 -7.51 -7.27
CA GLY A 110 -16.63 -8.68 -7.07
C GLY A 110 -18.02 -8.48 -6.48
N GLU A 111 -19.05 -8.92 -7.20
CA GLU A 111 -20.41 -9.02 -6.62
C GLU A 111 -20.49 -10.08 -5.51
N TRP A 112 -19.55 -11.04 -5.47
CA TRP A 112 -19.44 -12.00 -4.38
C TRP A 112 -19.20 -11.35 -3.01
N TRP A 113 -18.55 -10.19 -2.95
CA TRP A 113 -18.40 -9.43 -1.71
C TRP A 113 -19.74 -8.94 -1.16
N GLN A 114 -20.70 -8.62 -2.04
CA GLN A 114 -22.04 -8.18 -1.65
C GLN A 114 -22.86 -9.29 -0.97
N ARG A 115 -22.40 -10.55 -1.08
CA ARG A 115 -22.99 -11.69 -0.39
C ARG A 115 -22.45 -11.87 1.03
N LEU A 116 -21.37 -11.17 1.37
CA LEU A 116 -20.73 -11.22 2.68
C LEU A 116 -21.16 -10.04 3.56
N ASP A 117 -20.86 -10.15 4.85
CA ASP A 117 -20.90 -9.02 5.77
C ASP A 117 -19.93 -7.93 5.28
N LYS A 118 -20.41 -6.68 5.26
CA LYS A 118 -19.67 -5.53 4.77
C LYS A 118 -18.29 -5.36 5.41
N LYS A 119 -18.11 -5.84 6.65
CA LYS A 119 -16.82 -5.79 7.36
C LYS A 119 -15.65 -6.42 6.58
N TYR A 120 -15.89 -7.43 5.74
CA TYR A 120 -14.83 -8.07 4.97
C TYR A 120 -14.32 -7.16 3.86
N GLU A 121 -15.25 -6.55 3.11
CA GLU A 121 -14.93 -5.57 2.06
C GLU A 121 -14.28 -4.32 2.68
N ASP A 122 -14.86 -3.79 3.76
CA ASP A 122 -14.38 -2.58 4.42
C ASP A 122 -12.96 -2.75 4.98
N ASP A 123 -12.62 -3.91 5.58
CA ASP A 123 -11.25 -4.18 6.05
C ASP A 123 -10.28 -4.28 4.88
N PHE A 124 -10.62 -4.99 3.80
CA PHE A 124 -9.78 -5.04 2.60
C PHE A 124 -9.52 -3.64 2.00
N LEU A 125 -10.58 -2.84 1.80
CA LEU A 125 -10.47 -1.51 1.22
C LEU A 125 -9.68 -0.54 2.12
N LEU A 126 -9.84 -0.67 3.44
CA LEU A 126 -9.06 0.10 4.41
C LEU A 126 -7.56 -0.21 4.27
N LYS A 127 -7.18 -1.49 4.22
CA LYS A 127 -5.77 -1.89 4.06
C LYS A 127 -5.21 -1.54 2.69
N LEU A 128 -6.01 -1.67 1.63
CA LEU A 128 -5.66 -1.22 0.28
C LEU A 128 -5.36 0.28 0.26
N LYS A 129 -6.21 1.10 0.89
CA LYS A 129 -6.02 2.55 0.98
C LYS A 129 -4.73 2.90 1.73
N GLN A 130 -4.45 2.22 2.84
CA GLN A 130 -3.22 2.41 3.61
C GLN A 130 -1.98 2.06 2.77
N ALA A 131 -1.96 0.86 2.18
CA ALA A 131 -0.84 0.39 1.35
C ALA A 131 -0.59 1.33 0.16
N LYS A 132 -1.65 1.79 -0.52
CA LYS A 132 -1.54 2.75 -1.63
C LYS A 132 -0.98 4.09 -1.21
N LYS A 133 -1.38 4.61 -0.04
CA LYS A 133 -0.90 5.90 0.46
C LYS A 133 0.59 5.85 0.77
N ILE A 134 1.02 4.86 1.58
CA ILE A 134 2.44 4.67 1.92
C ILE A 134 3.26 4.40 0.66
N GLY A 135 2.78 3.52 -0.22
CA GLY A 135 3.44 3.20 -1.48
C GLY A 135 3.60 4.44 -2.38
N SER A 136 2.58 5.30 -2.48
CA SER A 136 2.67 6.52 -3.27
C SER A 136 3.70 7.49 -2.70
N ASN A 137 3.77 7.63 -1.38
CA ASN A 137 4.79 8.45 -0.74
C ASN A 137 6.21 7.95 -1.07
N ILE A 138 6.44 6.64 -1.02
CA ILE A 138 7.72 6.01 -1.37
C ILE A 138 8.05 6.27 -2.84
N ASP A 139 7.13 5.95 -3.74
CA ASP A 139 7.35 6.06 -5.17
C ASP A 139 7.61 7.49 -5.62
N TYR A 140 6.78 8.44 -5.19
CA TYR A 140 6.95 9.85 -5.58
C TYR A 140 8.25 10.43 -5.03
N THR A 141 8.68 10.00 -3.84
CA THR A 141 9.95 10.44 -3.27
C THR A 141 11.15 9.86 -4.01
N ILE A 142 11.11 8.56 -4.37
CA ILE A 142 12.21 7.90 -5.09
C ILE A 142 12.32 8.42 -6.53
N CYS A 143 11.19 8.60 -7.23
CA CYS A 143 11.17 9.08 -8.61
C CYS A 143 11.35 10.60 -8.72
N GLY A 144 11.14 11.34 -7.62
CA GLY A 144 11.15 12.80 -7.64
C GLY A 144 9.94 13.42 -8.32
N ASP A 145 8.79 12.73 -8.25
CA ASP A 145 7.54 13.10 -8.96
C ASP A 145 6.62 14.03 -8.16
N TRP A 146 7.01 14.43 -6.95
CA TRP A 146 6.26 15.42 -6.16
C TRP A 146 6.14 16.75 -6.90
N LEU A 147 4.93 17.27 -7.05
CA LEU A 147 4.72 18.62 -7.56
C LEU A 147 4.75 19.65 -6.42
N ASP A 148 5.43 20.78 -6.63
CA ASP A 148 5.45 21.93 -5.69
C ASP A 148 5.58 21.55 -4.20
N ASP A 149 4.55 21.86 -3.40
CA ASP A 149 4.42 21.60 -1.96
C ASP A 149 3.58 20.33 -1.67
N GLU A 150 3.28 19.46 -2.65
CA GLU A 150 2.42 18.27 -2.46
C GLU A 150 2.91 17.33 -1.36
N ILE A 151 4.22 17.21 -1.18
CA ILE A 151 4.80 16.41 -0.09
C ILE A 151 4.39 16.95 1.30
N LEU A 152 3.98 18.22 1.42
CA LEU A 152 3.48 18.83 2.67
C LEU A 152 1.97 18.68 2.85
N ASP A 153 1.25 18.20 1.83
CA ASP A 153 -0.20 18.02 1.88
C ASP A 153 -0.54 16.71 2.60
N GLU A 154 -1.14 16.80 3.79
CA GLU A 154 -1.51 15.65 4.60
C GLU A 154 -2.74 14.90 4.05
N GLU A 155 -3.53 15.51 3.16
CA GLU A 155 -4.57 14.79 2.42
C GLU A 155 -3.94 13.77 1.46
N ILE A 156 -2.81 14.15 0.83
CA ILE A 156 -2.01 13.30 -0.05
C ILE A 156 -1.18 12.31 0.79
N THR A 157 -0.26 12.83 1.61
CA THR A 157 0.76 12.03 2.31
C THR A 157 0.22 11.26 3.51
N GLY A 158 -0.92 11.69 4.07
CA GLY A 158 -1.37 11.26 5.38
C GLY A 158 -0.77 12.13 6.48
N SER A 159 -1.48 12.24 7.60
CA SER A 159 -0.98 13.01 8.74
C SER A 159 0.23 12.33 9.36
N ILE A 160 1.28 13.11 9.61
CA ILE A 160 2.55 12.65 10.20
C ILE A 160 2.89 13.59 11.34
N ASP A 161 3.23 13.02 12.50
CA ASP A 161 3.61 13.79 13.67
C ASP A 161 4.94 14.53 13.42
N GLU A 162 4.93 15.85 13.55
CA GLU A 162 6.14 16.66 13.39
C GLU A 162 7.23 16.30 14.41
N THR A 163 6.84 15.77 15.58
CA THR A 163 7.77 15.27 16.59
C THR A 163 8.45 14.00 16.10
N GLU A 164 7.71 13.11 15.44
CA GLU A 164 8.26 11.89 14.84
C GLU A 164 9.25 12.23 13.71
N LEU A 165 8.98 13.28 12.93
CA LEU A 165 9.87 13.71 11.85
C LEU A 165 11.28 14.08 12.34
N LEU A 166 11.43 14.51 13.59
CA LEU A 166 12.74 14.83 14.17
C LEU A 166 13.66 13.60 14.27
N ASN A 167 13.10 12.39 14.26
CA ASN A 167 13.88 11.15 14.25
C ASN A 167 14.66 10.95 12.93
N TYR A 168 14.37 11.74 11.90
CA TYR A 168 15.00 11.66 10.58
C TYR A 168 16.08 12.74 10.34
N LEU A 169 16.45 13.49 11.38
CA LEU A 169 17.64 14.33 11.36
C LEU A 169 18.90 13.46 11.24
N LYS A 170 19.88 13.93 10.49
CA LYS A 170 21.20 13.29 10.42
C LYS A 170 21.93 13.48 11.75
N SER A 171 22.92 12.63 12.02
CA SER A 171 23.78 12.82 13.19
C SER A 171 24.43 14.20 13.17
N ASN A 172 24.25 14.96 14.25
CA ASN A 172 24.71 16.34 14.43
C ASN A 172 24.01 17.41 13.57
N GLU A 173 22.91 17.09 12.92
CA GLU A 173 22.06 18.07 12.23
C GLU A 173 20.94 18.55 13.16
N ASN A 174 20.66 19.84 13.15
CA ASN A 174 19.51 20.46 13.82
C ASN A 174 18.55 21.05 12.78
N LEU A 175 17.35 21.42 13.22
CA LEU A 175 16.34 22.02 12.34
C LEU A 175 16.83 23.31 11.66
N ASP A 176 17.65 24.11 12.35
CA ASP A 176 18.18 25.37 11.83
C ASP A 176 19.21 25.15 10.71
N ASP A 177 19.81 23.96 10.65
CA ASP A 177 20.75 23.57 9.58
C ASP A 177 20.01 23.22 8.27
N ILE A 178 18.69 23.00 8.33
CA ILE A 178 17.82 22.73 7.19
C ILE A 178 17.01 24.01 6.89
N SER A 179 17.67 24.95 6.19
CA SER A 179 17.12 26.25 5.80
C SER A 179 17.14 26.49 4.29
#